data_AF-A0A936Y5Z3-F1
#
_entry.id   AF-A0A936Y5Z3-F1
#
_cell.length_a   1.000
_cell.length_b   1.000
_cell.length_c   1.000
_cell.angle_alpha   90.00
_cell.angle_beta   90.00
_cell.angle_gamma   90.00
#
_symmetry.space_group_name_H-M   'P 1'
#
loop_
_entity.id
_entity.type
_entity.pdbx_description
1 polymer ?
#
loop_
_entity_poly.entity_id
_entity_poly.type
_entity_poly.pdbx_seq_one_letter_code
_entity_poly.pdbx_strand_id
1 'polypeptide(L)'
;MEGLLDFVLRDILTRAGGVDRCVSEFIRVTNTVLPDRVYQRVVPEIFNGWRTSSGVPVRPQLLGSDVACLADNAASLARLNPPGIDLNFGCPAKVVNRHGGGAALLDEPELVAQIVAAVRRAVPAHIPVSAKMRLGFKDDSRAEECALAIAQSGASELVVHARTQAHGYRPPAYWERIADVRAVVNIPVIANGEIWTVQDAARCRELSGCDALMLGRGMVQNPALARTIHALDDAEQQPTPALDWASLLPLINDYWALVSKRLDKKSRTGRLKQWLNFLRRTYPEAETVYQEFRTCNDPHYGGHVAAWNSAQRPKKPLNPEGPERRSREGRSSLSELPMPDIMGMMLVVERVRTLTAYSCFHSTRTSLGRGGCTTFSSGPKAFKLLMKI
;
A
#
# COMPACT_ATOMS: atom_id res chain seq x y z
N MET A 1 -1.13 5.64 -6.23
CA MET A 1 -2.08 6.68 -6.71
C MET A 1 -1.58 8.06 -6.33
N GLU A 2 -0.71 8.60 -7.19
CA GLU A 2 -0.19 9.96 -7.06
C GLU A 2 -1.31 11.00 -6.93
N GLY A 3 -1.09 12.04 -6.11
CA GLY A 3 -2.07 13.10 -5.86
C GLY A 3 -3.38 12.66 -5.21
N LEU A 4 -3.45 11.47 -4.60
CA LEU A 4 -4.69 10.97 -3.97
C LEU A 4 -4.47 10.38 -2.58
N LEU A 5 -3.66 9.32 -2.45
CA LEU A 5 -3.55 8.52 -1.22
C LEU A 5 -2.28 8.86 -0.43
N ASP A 6 -2.22 10.13 0.01
CA ASP A 6 -1.16 10.65 0.88
C ASP A 6 -1.21 10.08 2.28
N PHE A 7 -0.21 10.40 3.11
CA PHE A 7 -0.16 9.95 4.50
C PHE A 7 -1.40 10.37 5.30
N VAL A 8 -2.14 11.41 4.89
CA VAL A 8 -3.40 11.81 5.53
C VAL A 8 -4.54 10.88 5.15
N LEU A 9 -4.77 10.63 3.85
CA LEU A 9 -5.81 9.71 3.42
C LEU A 9 -5.46 8.25 3.77
N ARG A 10 -4.18 7.89 3.74
CA ARG A 10 -3.65 6.57 4.14
C ARG A 10 -3.92 6.28 5.60
N ASP A 11 -3.63 7.23 6.50
CA ASP A 11 -3.93 7.11 7.91
C ASP A 11 -5.43 6.85 8.14
N ILE A 12 -6.29 7.65 7.49
CA ILE A 12 -7.75 7.54 7.63
C ILE A 12 -8.30 6.24 7.05
N LEU A 13 -7.86 5.81 5.87
CA LEU A 13 -8.31 4.54 5.27
C LEU A 13 -7.82 3.33 6.07
N THR A 14 -6.63 3.39 6.67
CA THR A 14 -6.14 2.30 7.54
C THR A 14 -6.84 2.23 8.90
N ARG A 15 -7.60 3.26 9.32
CA ARG A 15 -8.50 3.18 10.50
C ARG A 15 -9.79 2.39 10.22
N ALA A 16 -10.19 2.21 8.97
CA ALA A 16 -11.35 1.38 8.61
C ALA A 16 -11.10 -0.14 8.72
N GLY A 17 -9.82 -0.55 8.81
CA GLY A 17 -9.38 -1.92 9.08
C GLY A 17 -9.13 -2.78 7.83
N GLY A 18 -8.55 -3.96 8.05
CA GLY A 18 -8.28 -4.97 7.01
C GLY A 18 -7.14 -4.65 6.04
N VAL A 19 -6.33 -3.62 6.27
CA VAL A 19 -5.18 -3.28 5.41
C VAL A 19 -3.90 -3.79 6.06
N ASP A 20 -3.27 -4.79 5.45
CA ASP A 20 -2.08 -5.46 5.99
C ASP A 20 -0.79 -4.65 5.77
N ARG A 21 -0.72 -3.88 4.67
CA ARG A 21 0.44 -3.04 4.33
C ARG A 21 0.05 -1.84 3.45
N CYS A 22 0.83 -0.78 3.50
CA CYS A 22 0.72 0.37 2.60
C CYS A 22 2.01 0.60 1.81
N VAL A 23 1.91 1.38 0.73
CA VAL A 23 3.06 1.83 -0.07
C VAL A 23 2.94 3.34 -0.28
N SER A 24 3.92 4.11 0.21
CA SER A 24 3.81 5.50 0.69
C SER A 24 3.31 6.58 -0.30
N GLU A 25 4.11 7.62 -0.56
CA GLU A 25 4.09 8.48 -1.74
C GLU A 25 5.24 8.02 -2.69
N PHE A 26 5.19 8.16 -4.03
CA PHE A 26 6.37 7.76 -4.84
C PHE A 26 7.48 8.81 -4.75
N ILE A 27 8.68 8.36 -4.41
CA ILE A 27 9.87 9.19 -4.27
C ILE A 27 10.57 9.21 -5.63
N ARG A 28 10.43 10.31 -6.36
CA ARG A 28 11.09 10.48 -7.66
C ARG A 28 12.59 10.70 -7.48
N VAL A 29 13.38 9.73 -7.94
CA VAL A 29 14.83 9.77 -8.11
C VAL A 29 15.13 10.20 -9.55
N THR A 30 16.17 11.02 -9.74
CA THR A 30 16.62 11.47 -11.07
C THR A 30 18.10 11.23 -11.26
N ASN A 31 18.94 11.98 -10.55
CA ASN A 31 20.38 12.10 -10.79
C ASN A 31 21.15 12.59 -9.54
N THR A 32 20.52 12.54 -8.36
CA THR A 32 21.10 12.93 -7.07
C THR A 32 20.58 12.02 -5.95
N VAL A 33 21.41 11.81 -4.92
CA VAL A 33 20.95 11.17 -3.67
C VAL A 33 20.09 12.15 -2.90
N LEU A 34 18.85 11.76 -2.60
CA LEU A 34 17.89 12.62 -1.92
C LEU A 34 18.22 12.73 -0.42
N PRO A 35 18.14 13.93 0.19
CA PRO A 35 18.33 14.10 1.62
C PRO A 35 17.10 13.59 2.39
N ASP A 36 17.31 13.03 3.57
CA ASP A 36 16.31 12.31 4.39
C ASP A 36 14.97 13.05 4.56
N ARG A 37 14.98 14.40 4.61
CA ARG A 37 13.79 15.26 4.65
C ARG A 37 12.79 14.99 3.51
N VAL A 38 13.26 14.49 2.36
CA VAL A 38 12.41 14.11 1.22
C VAL A 38 11.64 12.83 1.55
N TYR A 39 12.33 11.81 2.07
CA TYR A 39 11.72 10.56 2.53
C TYR A 39 10.74 10.83 3.69
N GLN A 40 11.14 11.64 4.67
CA GLN A 40 10.33 12.01 5.84
C GLN A 40 9.05 12.80 5.49
N ARG A 41 9.08 13.62 4.44
CA ARG A 41 7.88 14.34 3.94
C ARG A 41 6.87 13.40 3.27
N VAL A 42 7.38 12.39 2.57
CA VAL A 42 6.63 11.39 1.79
C VAL A 42 6.08 10.27 2.70
N VAL A 43 6.87 9.87 3.69
CA VAL A 43 6.58 8.79 4.63
C VAL A 43 6.77 9.28 6.08
N PRO A 44 5.97 10.25 6.56
CA PRO A 44 6.07 10.74 7.94
C PRO A 44 5.78 9.65 8.98
N GLU A 45 5.25 8.50 8.57
CA GLU A 45 5.17 7.28 9.37
C GLU A 45 6.53 6.77 9.86
N ILE A 46 7.67 7.19 9.26
CA ILE A 46 9.02 6.96 9.78
C ILE A 46 9.14 7.34 11.28
N PHE A 47 8.51 8.45 11.68
CA PHE A 47 8.51 8.93 13.07
C PHE A 47 7.58 8.13 14.00
N ASN A 48 6.86 7.14 13.45
CA ASN A 48 5.96 6.21 14.14
C ASN A 48 6.33 4.75 13.80
N GLY A 49 7.64 4.44 13.70
CA GLY A 49 8.13 3.08 13.43
C GLY A 49 7.71 2.54 12.05
N TRP A 50 7.59 3.41 11.06
CA TRP A 50 7.06 3.14 9.71
C TRP A 50 5.62 2.62 9.68
N ARG A 51 4.76 3.07 10.62
CA ARG A 51 3.34 2.68 10.69
C ARG A 51 2.38 3.86 10.70
N THR A 52 1.16 3.67 10.20
CA THR A 52 0.03 4.60 10.38
C THR A 52 -0.43 4.65 11.85
N SER A 53 -1.36 5.55 12.20
CA SER A 53 -1.90 5.62 13.58
C SER A 53 -2.67 4.36 14.00
N SER A 54 -3.21 3.58 13.06
CA SER A 54 -3.80 2.26 13.32
C SER A 54 -2.77 1.11 13.26
N GLY A 55 -1.48 1.41 13.17
CA GLY A 55 -0.40 0.43 13.24
C GLY A 55 -0.04 -0.26 11.90
N VAL A 56 -0.67 0.08 10.78
CA VAL A 56 -0.43 -0.56 9.48
C VAL A 56 0.95 -0.14 8.94
N PRO A 57 1.85 -1.09 8.57
CA PRO A 57 3.19 -0.77 8.09
C PRO A 57 3.18 -0.14 6.69
N VAL A 58 4.06 0.84 6.46
CA VAL A 58 4.15 1.61 5.22
C VAL A 58 5.55 1.45 4.62
N ARG A 59 5.63 0.89 3.40
CA ARG A 59 6.89 0.84 2.64
C ARG A 59 7.08 2.09 1.77
N PRO A 60 8.25 2.75 1.80
CA PRO A 60 8.64 3.71 0.78
C PRO A 60 8.70 3.10 -0.63
N GLN A 61 8.30 3.85 -1.66
CA GLN A 61 8.49 3.46 -3.06
C GLN A 61 9.42 4.45 -3.78
N LEU A 62 10.44 3.95 -4.48
CA LEU A 62 11.29 4.73 -5.37
C LEU A 62 10.80 4.64 -6.82
N LEU A 63 11.00 5.71 -7.58
CA LEU A 63 10.72 5.79 -9.01
C LEU A 63 11.87 6.53 -9.70
N GLY A 64 12.47 5.90 -10.71
CA GLY A 64 13.58 6.46 -11.48
C GLY A 64 13.88 5.63 -12.72
N SER A 65 15.08 5.79 -13.27
CA SER A 65 15.61 5.04 -14.43
C SER A 65 17.13 4.89 -14.37
N ASP A 66 17.85 5.86 -13.79
CA ASP A 66 19.29 5.74 -13.51
C ASP A 66 19.55 4.65 -12.44
N VAL A 67 20.34 3.63 -12.83
CA VAL A 67 20.63 2.42 -12.05
C VAL A 67 21.41 2.74 -10.77
N ALA A 68 22.45 3.58 -10.87
CA ALA A 68 23.33 3.90 -9.75
C ALA A 68 22.61 4.83 -8.77
N CYS A 69 21.97 5.87 -9.27
CA CYS A 69 21.22 6.84 -8.48
C CYS A 69 20.04 6.19 -7.73
N LEU A 70 19.35 5.21 -8.33
CA LEU A 70 18.33 4.42 -7.62
C LEU A 70 18.94 3.56 -6.52
N ALA A 71 20.07 2.89 -6.77
CA ALA A 71 20.77 2.07 -5.79
C ALA A 71 21.27 2.92 -4.59
N ASP A 72 21.88 4.07 -4.84
CA ASP A 72 22.36 5.00 -3.80
C ASP A 72 21.20 5.59 -2.99
N ASN A 73 20.09 5.94 -3.64
CA ASN A 73 18.87 6.36 -2.93
C ASN A 73 18.27 5.23 -2.09
N ALA A 74 18.31 3.98 -2.57
CA ALA A 74 17.82 2.84 -1.82
C ALA A 74 18.72 2.52 -0.61
N ALA A 75 20.05 2.59 -0.74
CA ALA A 75 20.97 2.52 0.39
C ALA A 75 20.76 3.68 1.38
N SER A 76 20.57 4.90 0.88
CA SER A 76 20.33 6.09 1.71
C SER A 76 19.07 5.95 2.57
N LEU A 77 17.97 5.54 1.92
CA LEU A 77 16.70 5.21 2.54
C LEU A 77 16.79 4.00 3.49
N ALA A 78 17.60 2.99 3.16
CA ALA A 78 17.77 1.79 3.98
C ALA A 78 18.47 2.06 5.33
N ARG A 79 19.32 3.10 5.44
CA ARG A 79 19.86 3.55 6.76
C ARG A 79 18.77 3.93 7.76
N LEU A 80 17.59 4.32 7.26
CA LEU A 80 16.42 4.68 8.07
C LEU A 80 15.56 3.45 8.46
N ASN A 81 16.03 2.24 8.13
CA ASN A 81 15.45 0.93 8.45
C ASN A 81 13.93 0.79 8.18
N PRO A 82 13.46 1.04 6.94
CA PRO A 82 12.07 0.81 6.55
C PRO A 82 11.69 -0.68 6.54
N PRO A 83 10.38 -1.02 6.61
CA PRO A 83 9.86 -2.40 6.52
C PRO A 83 9.90 -2.98 5.09
N GLY A 84 10.83 -2.50 4.27
CA GLY A 84 10.99 -2.78 2.85
C GLY A 84 10.99 -1.53 1.96
N ILE A 85 11.51 -1.66 0.74
CA ILE A 85 11.56 -0.60 -0.27
C ILE A 85 10.93 -1.13 -1.56
N ASP A 86 10.00 -0.37 -2.17
CA ASP A 86 9.29 -0.75 -3.39
C ASP A 86 9.83 -0.02 -4.63
N LEU A 87 9.78 -0.65 -5.81
CA LEU A 87 10.27 -0.08 -7.08
C LEU A 87 9.15 0.09 -8.10
N ASN A 88 8.98 1.30 -8.66
CA ASN A 88 7.89 1.62 -9.57
C ASN A 88 8.24 1.46 -11.06
N PHE A 89 7.77 0.35 -11.65
CA PHE A 89 7.78 0.06 -13.09
C PHE A 89 6.37 0.19 -13.71
N GLY A 90 5.46 0.94 -13.08
CA GLY A 90 4.02 0.99 -13.46
C GLY A 90 3.43 2.38 -13.66
N CYS A 91 4.20 3.44 -13.41
CA CYS A 91 3.76 4.83 -13.53
C CYS A 91 3.50 5.22 -15.01
N PRO A 92 2.33 5.77 -15.36
CA PRO A 92 1.98 6.13 -16.74
C PRO A 92 2.30 7.58 -17.12
N ALA A 93 2.91 8.37 -16.22
CA ALA A 93 3.00 9.82 -16.36
C ALA A 93 3.99 10.25 -17.45
N LYS A 94 3.54 11.05 -18.44
CA LYS A 94 4.36 11.48 -19.60
C LYS A 94 5.73 12.07 -19.23
N VAL A 95 5.83 12.80 -18.12
CA VAL A 95 7.08 13.43 -17.64
C VAL A 95 8.03 12.43 -16.93
N VAL A 96 7.52 11.27 -16.51
CA VAL A 96 8.32 10.13 -16.04
C VAL A 96 8.81 9.33 -17.24
N ASN A 97 7.90 8.86 -18.10
CA ASN A 97 8.22 8.02 -19.25
C ASN A 97 9.16 8.71 -20.27
N ARG A 98 9.08 10.05 -20.45
CA ARG A 98 10.03 10.81 -21.29
C ARG A 98 11.50 10.69 -20.85
N HIS A 99 11.75 10.40 -19.57
CA HIS A 99 13.09 10.24 -19.01
C HIS A 99 13.42 8.74 -18.78
N GLY A 100 12.80 7.84 -19.56
CA GLY A 100 12.98 6.39 -19.46
C GLY A 100 12.42 5.76 -18.18
N GLY A 101 11.71 6.50 -17.32
CA GLY A 101 11.24 5.97 -16.03
C GLY A 101 9.86 5.33 -16.07
N GLY A 102 9.50 4.66 -14.97
CA GLY A 102 8.15 4.14 -14.75
C GLY A 102 7.77 3.03 -15.74
N ALA A 103 6.58 3.09 -16.31
CA ALA A 103 6.09 2.05 -17.23
C ALA A 103 6.77 2.02 -18.61
N ALA A 104 7.69 2.95 -18.91
CA ALA A 104 8.51 2.87 -20.12
C ALA A 104 9.57 1.74 -20.02
N LEU A 105 10.07 1.47 -18.81
CA LEU A 105 11.04 0.41 -18.53
C LEU A 105 10.54 -1.01 -18.88
N LEU A 106 9.23 -1.18 -19.09
CA LEU A 106 8.65 -2.47 -19.48
C LEU A 106 8.89 -2.82 -20.96
N ASP A 107 9.39 -1.88 -21.76
CA ASP A 107 9.94 -2.16 -23.09
C ASP A 107 11.43 -2.60 -22.99
N GLU A 108 12.08 -2.51 -21.80
CA GLU A 108 13.52 -2.75 -21.55
C GLU A 108 13.79 -3.69 -20.33
N PRO A 109 13.47 -5.00 -20.41
CA PRO A 109 13.63 -5.95 -19.29
C PRO A 109 15.06 -6.06 -18.73
N GLU A 110 16.07 -5.90 -19.56
CA GLU A 110 17.49 -5.92 -19.16
C GLU A 110 17.85 -4.71 -18.28
N LEU A 111 17.24 -3.55 -18.53
CA LEU A 111 17.40 -2.36 -17.68
C LEU A 111 16.62 -2.52 -16.37
N VAL A 112 15.44 -3.14 -16.40
CA VAL A 112 14.70 -3.53 -15.18
C VAL A 112 15.54 -4.47 -14.31
N ALA A 113 16.19 -5.48 -14.88
CA ALA A 113 17.10 -6.36 -14.17
C ALA A 113 18.27 -5.59 -13.54
N GLN A 114 18.93 -4.71 -14.31
CA GLN A 114 20.04 -3.89 -13.81
C GLN A 114 19.61 -3.01 -12.62
N ILE A 115 18.46 -2.33 -12.71
CA ILE A 115 17.90 -1.50 -11.63
C ILE A 115 17.64 -2.34 -10.38
N VAL A 116 16.89 -3.45 -10.50
CA VAL A 116 16.52 -4.29 -9.35
C VAL A 116 17.77 -4.90 -8.71
N ALA A 117 18.70 -5.42 -9.50
CA ALA A 117 19.92 -6.04 -8.99
C ALA A 117 20.85 -5.03 -8.30
N ALA A 118 20.96 -3.80 -8.81
CA ALA A 118 21.73 -2.73 -8.18
C ALA A 118 21.11 -2.30 -6.84
N VAL A 119 19.80 -2.05 -6.82
CA VAL A 119 19.05 -1.75 -5.59
C VAL A 119 19.16 -2.88 -4.58
N ARG A 120 19.00 -4.14 -5.00
CA ARG A 120 19.07 -5.31 -4.11
C ARG A 120 20.45 -5.49 -3.48
N ARG A 121 21.54 -5.19 -4.20
CA ARG A 121 22.91 -5.18 -3.64
C ARG A 121 23.14 -4.02 -2.65
N ALA A 122 22.49 -2.88 -2.87
CA ALA A 122 22.66 -1.66 -2.07
C ALA A 122 21.84 -1.66 -0.76
N VAL A 123 20.77 -2.45 -0.70
CA VAL A 123 19.87 -2.55 0.46
C VAL A 123 20.23 -3.77 1.33
N PRO A 124 20.37 -3.64 2.66
CA PRO A 124 20.61 -4.76 3.59
C PRO A 124 19.63 -5.92 3.44
N ALA A 125 20.11 -7.15 3.59
CA ALA A 125 19.35 -8.37 3.28
C ALA A 125 18.05 -8.55 4.08
N HIS A 126 17.97 -8.00 5.31
CA HIS A 126 16.76 -8.08 6.14
C HIS A 126 15.65 -7.10 5.71
N ILE A 127 15.96 -6.12 4.85
CA ILE A 127 14.99 -5.19 4.28
C ILE A 127 14.55 -5.75 2.93
N PRO A 128 13.27 -6.15 2.74
CA PRO A 128 12.78 -6.68 1.47
C PRO A 128 12.73 -5.58 0.41
N VAL A 129 13.03 -5.96 -0.84
CA VAL A 129 12.92 -5.06 -2.01
C VAL A 129 11.77 -5.58 -2.86
N SER A 130 10.65 -4.87 -2.88
CA SER A 130 9.49 -5.22 -3.70
C SER A 130 9.50 -4.46 -5.03
N ALA A 131 8.73 -4.94 -6.01
CA ALA A 131 8.55 -4.22 -7.27
C ALA A 131 7.08 -4.16 -7.66
N LYS A 132 6.69 -3.08 -8.34
CA LYS A 132 5.36 -2.90 -8.89
C LYS A 132 5.39 -2.57 -10.39
N MET A 133 4.86 -3.48 -11.20
CA MET A 133 4.76 -3.33 -12.66
C MET A 133 3.33 -3.15 -13.17
N ARG A 134 3.23 -2.91 -14.48
CA ARG A 134 2.06 -3.18 -15.34
C ARG A 134 2.35 -4.41 -16.19
N LEU A 135 1.36 -4.94 -16.91
CA LEU A 135 1.59 -6.04 -17.87
C LEU A 135 2.54 -5.64 -19.03
N GLY A 136 2.69 -4.33 -19.32
CA GLY A 136 3.62 -3.83 -20.32
C GLY A 136 3.38 -2.35 -20.62
N PHE A 137 4.06 -1.79 -21.63
CA PHE A 137 3.86 -0.39 -22.02
C PHE A 137 2.71 -0.24 -23.03
N LYS A 138 2.91 -0.64 -24.29
CA LYS A 138 1.88 -0.59 -25.35
C LYS A 138 0.98 -1.83 -25.24
N ASP A 139 1.55 -2.98 -25.54
CA ASP A 139 1.05 -4.33 -25.35
C ASP A 139 1.66 -4.96 -24.08
N ASP A 140 1.49 -6.28 -23.91
CA ASP A 140 1.95 -7.10 -22.79
C ASP A 140 2.86 -8.28 -23.22
N SER A 141 3.49 -8.20 -24.40
CA SER A 141 4.37 -9.27 -24.91
C SER A 141 5.64 -9.51 -24.09
N ARG A 142 6.07 -8.51 -23.29
CA ARG A 142 7.23 -8.59 -22.39
C ARG A 142 6.86 -8.75 -20.90
N ALA A 143 5.62 -9.14 -20.58
CA ALA A 143 5.14 -9.23 -19.18
C ALA A 143 5.94 -10.27 -18.38
N GLU A 144 6.06 -11.48 -18.91
CA GLU A 144 6.81 -12.61 -18.34
C GLU A 144 8.31 -12.31 -18.27
N GLU A 145 8.85 -11.69 -19.33
CA GLU A 145 10.27 -11.29 -19.43
C GLU A 145 10.64 -10.26 -18.36
N CYS A 146 9.81 -9.23 -18.17
CA CYS A 146 9.96 -8.25 -17.08
C CYS A 146 9.82 -8.90 -15.69
N ALA A 147 8.88 -9.82 -15.51
CA ALA A 147 8.67 -10.49 -14.23
C ALA A 147 9.85 -11.40 -13.84
N LEU A 148 10.38 -12.16 -14.80
CA LEU A 148 11.61 -12.94 -14.66
C LEU A 148 12.80 -12.04 -14.33
N ALA A 149 12.99 -10.95 -15.07
CA ALA A 149 14.04 -9.97 -14.82
C ALA A 149 14.00 -9.40 -13.40
N ILE A 150 12.81 -9.06 -12.89
CA ILE A 150 12.60 -8.59 -11.52
C ILE A 150 12.93 -9.70 -10.49
N ALA A 151 12.39 -10.91 -10.68
CA ALA A 151 12.53 -11.99 -9.71
C ALA A 151 13.96 -12.52 -9.61
N GLN A 152 14.62 -12.77 -10.75
CA GLN A 152 16.00 -13.26 -10.80
C GLN A 152 17.01 -12.22 -10.28
N SER A 153 16.67 -10.93 -10.36
CA SER A 153 17.46 -9.84 -9.79
C SER A 153 17.29 -9.67 -8.26
N GLY A 154 16.51 -10.53 -7.62
CA GLY A 154 16.39 -10.62 -6.16
C GLY A 154 15.33 -9.72 -5.53
N ALA A 155 14.29 -9.33 -6.28
CA ALA A 155 13.08 -8.79 -5.66
C ALA A 155 12.40 -9.84 -4.76
N SER A 156 11.79 -9.40 -3.66
CA SER A 156 11.20 -10.24 -2.62
C SER A 156 9.71 -10.53 -2.84
N GLU A 157 9.02 -9.69 -3.60
CA GLU A 157 7.61 -9.84 -4.01
C GLU A 157 7.34 -8.95 -5.24
N LEU A 158 6.34 -9.31 -6.05
CA LEU A 158 5.98 -8.60 -7.29
C LEU A 158 4.48 -8.25 -7.33
N VAL A 159 4.17 -6.96 -7.44
CA VAL A 159 2.80 -6.46 -7.61
C VAL A 159 2.50 -6.19 -9.08
N VAL A 160 1.62 -6.97 -9.69
CA VAL A 160 1.28 -6.85 -11.13
C VAL A 160 -0.03 -6.10 -11.30
N HIS A 161 0.01 -4.92 -11.95
CA HIS A 161 -1.21 -4.27 -12.42
C HIS A 161 -1.70 -4.92 -13.72
N ALA A 162 -2.92 -5.46 -13.70
CA ALA A 162 -3.56 -6.29 -14.73
C ALA A 162 -3.89 -5.58 -16.07
N ARG A 163 -3.08 -4.61 -16.50
CA ARG A 163 -3.23 -3.81 -17.73
C ARG A 163 -1.88 -3.21 -18.15
N THR A 164 -1.70 -3.02 -19.46
CA THR A 164 -0.60 -2.23 -20.05
C THR A 164 -0.70 -0.74 -19.67
N GLN A 165 0.30 0.08 -20.02
CA GLN A 165 0.22 1.53 -19.87
C GLN A 165 -0.83 2.13 -20.81
N ALA A 166 -0.92 1.66 -22.07
CA ALA A 166 -1.86 2.15 -23.08
C ALA A 166 -3.34 1.89 -22.74
N HIS A 167 -3.65 0.80 -22.03
CA HIS A 167 -5.01 0.59 -21.45
C HIS A 167 -5.33 1.65 -20.39
N GLY A 168 -4.32 2.14 -19.67
CA GLY A 168 -4.41 3.22 -18.69
C GLY A 168 -5.18 2.81 -17.44
N TYR A 169 -6.45 3.23 -17.39
CA TYR A 169 -7.41 2.89 -16.33
C TYR A 169 -8.80 2.51 -16.87
N ARG A 170 -8.91 2.23 -18.17
CA ARG A 170 -10.12 1.67 -18.79
C ARG A 170 -10.30 0.20 -18.34
N PRO A 171 -11.52 -0.28 -18.07
CA PRO A 171 -11.78 -1.71 -17.88
C PRO A 171 -11.65 -2.47 -19.22
N PRO A 172 -11.49 -3.81 -19.22
CA PRO A 172 -11.40 -4.69 -18.04
C PRO A 172 -10.03 -4.62 -17.34
N ALA A 173 -9.88 -5.42 -16.28
CA ALA A 173 -8.58 -5.91 -15.83
C ALA A 173 -8.38 -7.31 -16.40
N TYR A 174 -7.19 -7.60 -16.92
CA TYR A 174 -6.80 -8.90 -17.48
C TYR A 174 -6.11 -9.70 -16.36
N TRP A 175 -6.90 -10.22 -15.42
CA TRP A 175 -6.39 -10.93 -14.24
C TRP A 175 -5.78 -12.29 -14.60
N GLU A 176 -6.24 -12.89 -15.69
CA GLU A 176 -5.75 -14.12 -16.30
C GLU A 176 -4.25 -14.01 -16.63
N ARG A 177 -3.82 -12.86 -17.22
CA ARG A 177 -2.41 -12.58 -17.53
C ARG A 177 -1.52 -12.45 -16.27
N ILE A 178 -2.10 -12.31 -15.08
CA ILE A 178 -1.34 -12.39 -13.82
C ILE A 178 -1.06 -13.85 -13.43
N ALA A 179 -1.93 -14.80 -13.78
CA ALA A 179 -1.63 -16.22 -13.60
C ALA A 179 -0.44 -16.67 -14.46
N ASP A 180 -0.36 -16.22 -15.71
CA ASP A 180 0.78 -16.48 -16.61
C ASP A 180 2.08 -15.91 -16.05
N VAL A 181 2.07 -14.63 -15.63
CA VAL A 181 3.22 -13.98 -14.96
C VAL A 181 3.61 -14.70 -13.66
N ARG A 182 2.63 -15.20 -12.90
CA ARG A 182 2.86 -15.98 -11.68
C ARG A 182 3.42 -17.38 -11.97
N ALA A 183 3.13 -17.97 -13.12
CA ALA A 183 3.64 -19.29 -13.50
C ALA A 183 5.15 -19.28 -13.81
N VAL A 184 5.73 -18.13 -14.15
CA VAL A 184 7.16 -18.00 -14.49
C VAL A 184 8.05 -17.48 -13.35
N VAL A 185 7.50 -17.03 -12.20
CA VAL A 185 8.29 -16.48 -11.09
C VAL A 185 8.15 -17.25 -9.78
N ASN A 186 9.28 -17.47 -9.10
CA ASN A 186 9.36 -18.17 -7.80
C ASN A 186 9.21 -17.22 -6.59
N ILE A 187 8.60 -16.04 -6.77
CA ILE A 187 8.38 -15.04 -5.70
C ILE A 187 6.88 -14.74 -5.55
N PRO A 188 6.42 -14.29 -4.36
CA PRO A 188 5.01 -13.93 -4.16
C PRO A 188 4.53 -12.87 -5.16
N VAL A 189 3.45 -13.20 -5.88
CA VAL A 189 2.76 -12.28 -6.79
C VAL A 189 1.50 -11.74 -6.13
N ILE A 190 1.29 -10.43 -6.23
CA ILE A 190 0.16 -9.68 -5.67
C ILE A 190 -0.64 -9.07 -6.82
N ALA A 191 -1.90 -9.48 -6.98
CA ALA A 191 -2.73 -9.04 -8.10
C ALA A 191 -3.28 -7.62 -7.89
N ASN A 192 -3.42 -6.82 -8.95
CA ASN A 192 -3.84 -5.42 -8.84
C ASN A 192 -4.65 -4.90 -10.05
N GLY A 193 -5.78 -4.26 -9.78
CA GLY A 193 -6.58 -3.54 -10.79
C GLY A 193 -8.05 -3.97 -10.79
N GLU A 194 -8.95 -3.01 -10.95
CA GLU A 194 -10.43 -3.17 -10.99
C GLU A 194 -11.08 -4.00 -9.86
N ILE A 195 -10.42 -4.12 -8.72
CA ILE A 195 -11.05 -4.63 -7.49
C ILE A 195 -11.82 -3.46 -6.84
N TRP A 196 -13.15 -3.49 -6.95
CA TRP A 196 -14.07 -2.49 -6.40
C TRP A 196 -15.00 -3.08 -5.33
N THR A 197 -15.29 -4.38 -5.44
CA THR A 197 -16.19 -5.15 -4.58
C THR A 197 -15.50 -6.41 -4.03
N VAL A 198 -16.16 -7.06 -3.08
CA VAL A 198 -15.85 -8.42 -2.62
C VAL A 198 -15.82 -9.42 -3.78
N GLN A 199 -16.77 -9.31 -4.71
CA GLN A 199 -16.93 -10.23 -5.83
C GLN A 199 -15.79 -10.07 -6.84
N ASP A 200 -15.33 -8.83 -7.08
CA ASP A 200 -14.12 -8.57 -7.87
C ASP A 200 -12.88 -9.14 -7.19
N ALA A 201 -12.79 -9.07 -5.85
CA ALA A 201 -11.65 -9.61 -5.11
C ALA A 201 -11.59 -11.14 -5.21
N ALA A 202 -12.72 -11.83 -5.01
CA ALA A 202 -12.82 -13.28 -5.17
C ALA A 202 -12.46 -13.73 -6.60
N ARG A 203 -13.07 -13.10 -7.61
CA ARG A 203 -12.81 -13.39 -9.03
C ARG A 203 -11.37 -13.03 -9.45
N CYS A 204 -10.77 -12.00 -8.86
CA CYS A 204 -9.38 -11.64 -9.09
C CYS A 204 -8.43 -12.71 -8.54
N ARG A 205 -8.67 -13.23 -7.32
CA ARG A 205 -7.91 -14.35 -6.75
C ARG A 205 -8.06 -15.62 -7.59
N GLU A 206 -9.29 -15.95 -8.00
CA GLU A 206 -9.60 -17.08 -8.88
C GLU A 206 -8.81 -17.03 -10.20
N LEU A 207 -8.93 -15.93 -10.96
CA LEU A 207 -8.36 -15.83 -12.31
C LEU A 207 -6.86 -15.55 -12.33
N SER A 208 -6.27 -15.00 -11.26
CA SER A 208 -4.82 -14.78 -11.15
C SER A 208 -4.08 -15.87 -10.37
N GLY A 209 -4.81 -16.73 -9.65
CA GLY A 209 -4.27 -17.67 -8.67
C GLY A 209 -3.54 -17.02 -7.47
N CYS A 210 -3.63 -15.70 -7.28
CA CYS A 210 -2.93 -14.99 -6.21
C CYS A 210 -3.77 -14.96 -4.92
N ASP A 211 -3.17 -15.27 -3.76
CA ASP A 211 -3.82 -15.09 -2.45
C ASP A 211 -3.97 -13.59 -2.07
N ALA A 212 -2.98 -12.78 -2.44
CA ALA A 212 -2.83 -11.38 -2.01
C ALA A 212 -3.22 -10.38 -3.10
N LEU A 213 -3.79 -9.24 -2.69
CA LEU A 213 -4.41 -8.25 -3.55
C LEU A 213 -3.94 -6.83 -3.21
N MET A 214 -3.42 -6.07 -4.17
CA MET A 214 -3.19 -4.64 -3.97
C MET A 214 -4.48 -3.87 -4.29
N LEU A 215 -5.04 -3.15 -3.31
CA LEU A 215 -6.23 -2.33 -3.50
C LEU A 215 -5.88 -0.87 -3.83
N GLY A 216 -6.69 -0.25 -4.69
CA GLY A 216 -6.48 1.12 -5.15
C GLY A 216 -7.71 1.98 -4.98
N ARG A 217 -8.30 2.37 -6.10
CA ARG A 217 -9.49 3.23 -6.17
C ARG A 217 -10.69 2.64 -5.40
N GLY A 218 -10.82 1.31 -5.33
CA GLY A 218 -11.82 0.61 -4.52
C GLY A 218 -11.81 1.04 -3.05
N MET A 219 -10.64 1.08 -2.38
CA MET A 219 -10.53 1.51 -0.98
C MET A 219 -10.84 3.00 -0.78
N VAL A 220 -10.58 3.85 -1.78
CA VAL A 220 -10.90 5.29 -1.70
C VAL A 220 -12.40 5.52 -1.88
N GLN A 221 -13.08 4.69 -2.66
CA GLN A 221 -14.53 4.72 -2.87
C GLN A 221 -15.31 4.05 -1.72
N ASN A 222 -14.81 2.93 -1.21
CA ASN A 222 -15.37 2.17 -0.09
C ASN A 222 -14.23 1.87 0.91
N PRO A 223 -14.09 2.67 1.98
CA PRO A 223 -13.04 2.47 2.98
C PRO A 223 -13.09 1.11 3.70
N ALA A 224 -14.24 0.44 3.74
CA ALA A 224 -14.39 -0.86 4.37
C ALA A 224 -13.97 -2.05 3.47
N LEU A 225 -13.68 -1.83 2.18
CA LEU A 225 -13.52 -2.90 1.19
C LEU A 225 -12.52 -3.97 1.63
N ALA A 226 -11.36 -3.59 2.15
CA ALA A 226 -10.34 -4.53 2.65
C ALA A 226 -10.85 -5.37 3.83
N ARG A 227 -11.48 -4.74 4.82
CA ARG A 227 -12.10 -5.42 5.96
C ARG A 227 -13.21 -6.38 5.52
N THR A 228 -14.02 -6.01 4.53
CA THR A 228 -15.07 -6.89 3.99
C THR A 228 -14.54 -8.05 3.14
N ILE A 229 -13.32 -7.95 2.59
CA ILE A 229 -12.65 -9.06 1.90
C ILE A 229 -12.13 -10.08 2.93
N HIS A 230 -11.40 -9.62 3.96
CA HIS A 230 -10.93 -10.46 5.06
C HIS A 230 -12.07 -11.21 5.77
N ALA A 231 -13.18 -10.52 6.05
CA ALA A 231 -14.35 -11.11 6.72
C ALA A 231 -15.10 -12.20 5.90
N LEU A 232 -14.62 -12.54 4.70
CA LEU A 232 -15.10 -13.65 3.88
C LEU A 232 -14.01 -14.71 3.60
N ASP A 233 -12.76 -14.41 3.91
CA ASP A 233 -11.73 -15.43 4.10
C ASP A 233 -11.94 -16.17 5.42
N ASP A 234 -12.32 -15.44 6.48
CA ASP A 234 -12.71 -15.96 7.79
C ASP A 234 -14.16 -16.48 7.80
N ALA A 235 -14.40 -17.63 7.14
CA ALA A 235 -15.73 -18.21 6.91
C ALA A 235 -16.57 -18.59 8.17
N GLU A 236 -16.04 -18.36 9.38
CA GLU A 236 -16.75 -18.55 10.67
C GLU A 236 -17.32 -17.24 11.24
N GLN A 237 -16.99 -16.07 10.66
CA GLN A 237 -17.45 -14.78 11.17
C GLN A 237 -18.82 -14.38 10.58
N GLN A 238 -19.62 -13.70 11.39
CA GLN A 238 -20.84 -13.02 10.90
C GLN A 238 -20.46 -11.97 9.84
N PRO A 239 -21.34 -11.69 8.86
CA PRO A 239 -21.07 -10.68 7.84
C PRO A 239 -20.66 -9.36 8.48
N THR A 240 -19.39 -8.96 8.30
CA THR A 240 -18.92 -7.66 8.81
C THR A 240 -19.82 -6.58 8.21
N PRO A 241 -20.50 -5.76 9.03
CA PRO A 241 -21.38 -4.73 8.50
C PRO A 241 -20.56 -3.75 7.67
N ALA A 242 -21.09 -3.39 6.50
CA ALA A 242 -20.52 -2.32 5.70
C ALA A 242 -20.41 -1.06 6.57
N LEU A 243 -19.31 -0.32 6.41
CA LEU A 243 -19.15 0.97 7.09
C LEU A 243 -20.18 1.94 6.48
N ASP A 244 -21.29 2.13 7.19
CA ASP A 244 -22.37 3.02 6.77
C ASP A 244 -21.92 4.50 6.80
N TRP A 245 -22.75 5.38 6.24
CA TRP A 245 -22.42 6.80 6.18
C TRP A 245 -22.21 7.41 7.57
N ALA A 246 -23.05 7.05 8.55
CA ALA A 246 -22.94 7.53 9.92
C ALA A 246 -21.61 7.14 10.59
N SER A 247 -21.12 5.92 10.34
CA SER A 247 -19.83 5.41 10.82
C SER A 247 -18.63 5.97 10.04
N LEU A 248 -18.84 6.40 8.80
CA LEU A 248 -17.82 7.05 7.98
C LEU A 248 -17.61 8.54 8.33
N LEU A 249 -18.64 9.24 8.82
CA LEU A 249 -18.55 10.67 9.18
C LEU A 249 -17.43 11.00 10.19
N PRO A 250 -17.16 10.23 11.26
CA PRO A 250 -15.98 10.41 12.12
C PRO A 250 -14.65 10.41 11.35
N LEU A 251 -14.48 9.48 10.39
CA LEU A 251 -13.27 9.40 9.56
C LEU A 251 -13.15 10.58 8.60
N ILE A 252 -14.27 11.09 8.07
CA ILE A 252 -14.29 12.33 7.25
C ILE A 252 -13.93 13.55 8.10
N ASN A 253 -14.40 13.63 9.35
CA ASN A 253 -14.04 14.71 10.28
C ASN A 253 -12.54 14.67 10.63
N ASP A 254 -11.99 13.50 10.96
CA ASP A 254 -10.57 13.32 11.24
C ASP A 254 -9.70 13.65 10.01
N TYR A 255 -10.11 13.21 8.82
CA TYR A 255 -9.46 13.57 7.56
C TYR A 255 -9.42 15.08 7.36
N TRP A 256 -10.56 15.77 7.54
CA TRP A 256 -10.63 17.22 7.44
C TRP A 256 -9.76 17.95 8.47
N ALA A 257 -9.67 17.43 9.71
CA ALA A 257 -8.80 17.97 10.75
C ALA A 257 -7.31 17.81 10.39
N LEU A 258 -6.89 16.64 9.91
CA LEU A 258 -5.52 16.39 9.46
C LEU A 258 -5.15 17.23 8.23
N VAL A 259 -6.03 17.30 7.23
CA VAL A 259 -5.91 18.18 6.04
C VAL A 259 -5.77 19.65 6.48
N SER A 260 -6.62 20.11 7.39
CA SER A 260 -6.60 21.49 7.90
C SER A 260 -5.37 21.81 8.77
N LYS A 261 -4.75 20.81 9.40
CA LYS A 261 -3.53 20.97 10.18
C LYS A 261 -2.25 20.99 9.32
N ARG A 262 -2.24 20.29 8.18
CA ARG A 262 -0.98 19.97 7.46
C ARG A 262 -0.86 20.49 6.03
N LEU A 263 -1.96 20.90 5.37
CA LEU A 263 -1.91 21.44 4.02
C LEU A 263 -2.15 22.96 4.02
N ASP A 264 -1.68 23.65 2.97
CA ASP A 264 -1.97 25.07 2.77
C ASP A 264 -3.49 25.34 2.71
N LYS A 265 -3.88 26.61 2.85
CA LYS A 265 -5.30 26.99 2.81
C LYS A 265 -5.98 26.57 1.50
N LYS A 266 -5.33 26.74 0.34
CA LYS A 266 -5.92 26.58 -1.00
C LYS A 266 -6.16 25.11 -1.36
N SER A 267 -5.30 24.19 -0.92
CA SER A 267 -5.39 22.77 -1.27
C SER A 267 -6.46 22.00 -0.49
N ARG A 268 -6.83 22.45 0.72
CA ARG A 268 -7.73 21.72 1.64
C ARG A 268 -9.06 21.33 1.02
N THR A 269 -9.77 22.29 0.44
CA THR A 269 -11.10 22.07 -0.15
C THR A 269 -11.01 21.12 -1.34
N GLY A 270 -9.96 21.24 -2.16
CA GLY A 270 -9.66 20.30 -3.26
C GLY A 270 -9.53 18.85 -2.78
N ARG A 271 -8.78 18.61 -1.69
CA ARG A 271 -8.57 17.26 -1.13
C ARG A 271 -9.84 16.64 -0.53
N LEU A 272 -10.75 17.45 0.01
CA LEU A 272 -12.06 16.97 0.47
C LEU A 272 -13.02 16.68 -0.70
N LYS A 273 -13.17 17.62 -1.65
CA LYS A 273 -13.94 17.42 -2.90
C LYS A 273 -13.50 16.17 -3.65
N GLN A 274 -12.19 15.94 -3.72
CA GLN A 274 -11.58 14.80 -4.41
C GLN A 274 -12.02 13.47 -3.79
N TRP A 275 -12.01 13.34 -2.46
CA TRP A 275 -12.43 12.11 -1.79
C TRP A 275 -13.95 11.91 -1.86
N LEU A 276 -14.75 12.96 -1.63
CA LEU A 276 -16.21 12.92 -1.79
C LEU A 276 -16.62 12.45 -3.19
N ASN A 277 -15.92 12.89 -4.24
CA ASN A 277 -16.15 12.45 -5.63
C ASN A 277 -15.87 10.95 -5.87
N PHE A 278 -15.09 10.28 -5.02
CA PHE A 278 -15.00 8.81 -4.99
C PHE A 278 -16.13 8.19 -4.16
N LEU A 279 -16.33 8.67 -2.92
CA LEU A 279 -17.31 8.14 -1.97
C LEU A 279 -18.74 8.11 -2.55
N ARG A 280 -19.13 9.13 -3.32
CA ARG A 280 -20.46 9.23 -3.96
C ARG A 280 -20.85 8.11 -4.92
N ARG A 281 -19.92 7.20 -5.26
CA ARG A 281 -20.17 5.98 -6.04
C ARG A 281 -20.69 4.81 -5.19
N THR A 282 -20.64 4.95 -3.87
CA THR A 282 -21.06 3.94 -2.88
C THR A 282 -21.99 4.54 -1.81
N TYR A 283 -21.86 5.83 -1.50
CA TYR A 283 -22.65 6.55 -0.50
C TYR A 283 -23.51 7.65 -1.17
N PRO A 284 -24.84 7.48 -1.29
CA PRO A 284 -25.72 8.51 -1.86
C PRO A 284 -25.60 9.87 -1.15
N GLU A 285 -25.39 9.87 0.17
CA GLU A 285 -25.23 11.06 0.99
C GLU A 285 -23.99 11.87 0.58
N ALA A 286 -22.92 11.19 0.12
CA ALA A 286 -21.72 11.85 -0.38
C ALA A 286 -21.95 12.58 -1.71
N GLU A 287 -22.97 12.23 -2.52
CA GLU A 287 -23.36 13.05 -3.68
C GLU A 287 -24.04 14.35 -3.22
N THR A 288 -24.89 14.30 -2.19
CA THR A 288 -25.49 15.50 -1.60
C THR A 288 -24.41 16.47 -1.10
N VAL A 289 -23.47 15.98 -0.28
CA VAL A 289 -22.31 16.78 0.17
C VAL A 289 -21.50 17.28 -1.03
N TYR A 290 -21.21 16.43 -2.02
CA TYR A 290 -20.38 16.82 -3.16
C TYR A 290 -21.03 17.92 -4.02
N GLN A 291 -22.34 17.89 -4.23
CA GLN A 291 -23.07 18.90 -5.00
C GLN A 291 -23.14 20.25 -4.26
N GLU A 292 -23.34 20.24 -2.94
CA GLU A 292 -23.22 21.43 -2.09
C GLU A 292 -21.80 22.02 -2.12
N PHE A 293 -20.77 21.16 -2.08
CA PHE A 293 -19.39 21.58 -1.84
C PHE A 293 -18.61 21.90 -3.12
N ARG A 294 -18.97 21.36 -4.30
CA ARG A 294 -18.12 21.43 -5.51
C ARG A 294 -17.73 22.86 -5.93
N THR A 295 -18.60 23.84 -5.71
CA THR A 295 -18.36 25.27 -6.00
C THR A 295 -17.66 26.01 -4.85
N CYS A 296 -17.65 25.49 -3.62
CA CYS A 296 -17.10 26.16 -2.46
C CYS A 296 -15.56 26.23 -2.52
N ASN A 297 -14.99 27.43 -2.40
CA ASN A 297 -13.54 27.65 -2.43
C ASN A 297 -13.00 28.29 -1.12
N ASP A 298 -13.82 28.36 -0.07
CA ASP A 298 -13.43 28.94 1.23
C ASP A 298 -12.47 28.00 2.01
N PRO A 299 -11.25 28.44 2.36
CA PRO A 299 -10.32 27.64 3.15
C PRO A 299 -10.61 27.59 4.66
N HIS A 300 -11.59 28.35 5.16
CA HIS A 300 -11.98 28.40 6.58
C HIS A 300 -13.12 27.44 6.97
N TYR A 301 -13.50 26.54 6.07
CA TYR A 301 -14.73 25.72 6.04
C TYR A 301 -15.02 24.77 7.25
N GLY A 302 -14.23 24.79 8.33
CA GLY A 302 -14.40 23.91 9.49
C GLY A 302 -15.78 24.00 10.18
N GLY A 303 -16.48 25.12 10.06
CA GLY A 303 -17.85 25.27 10.59
C GLY A 303 -18.91 24.49 9.82
N HIS A 304 -18.76 24.27 8.52
CA HIS A 304 -19.83 23.72 7.68
C HIS A 304 -19.93 22.19 7.73
N VAL A 305 -18.81 21.46 7.82
CA VAL A 305 -18.87 20.00 8.06
C VAL A 305 -19.53 19.72 9.42
N ALA A 306 -19.25 20.54 10.44
CA ALA A 306 -19.93 20.47 11.74
C ALA A 306 -21.42 20.85 11.66
N ALA A 307 -21.80 21.85 10.85
CA ALA A 307 -23.19 22.22 10.63
C ALA A 307 -23.98 21.11 9.90
N TRP A 308 -23.38 20.49 8.88
CA TRP A 308 -23.98 19.38 8.13
C TRP A 308 -24.17 18.14 9.01
N ASN A 309 -23.16 17.79 9.82
CA ASN A 309 -23.27 16.77 10.88
C ASN A 309 -24.37 17.10 11.91
N SER A 310 -24.66 18.38 12.14
CA SER A 310 -25.74 18.83 13.04
C SER A 310 -27.12 18.75 12.41
N ALA A 311 -27.21 18.88 11.07
CA ALA A 311 -28.45 18.73 10.31
C ALA A 311 -28.87 17.27 10.07
N GLN A 312 -27.90 16.34 9.94
CA GLN A 312 -28.17 14.92 9.74
C GLN A 312 -28.40 14.10 11.02
N ARG A 313 -28.13 14.66 12.21
CA ARG A 313 -28.54 14.00 13.46
C ARG A 313 -30.08 13.90 13.51
N PRO A 314 -30.68 12.73 13.76
CA PRO A 314 -32.12 12.65 13.98
C PRO A 314 -32.49 13.58 15.13
N LYS A 315 -33.45 14.48 14.91
CA LYS A 315 -33.88 15.44 15.92
C LYS A 315 -34.40 14.66 17.14
N LYS A 316 -33.63 14.66 18.23
CA LYS A 316 -34.08 14.18 19.53
C LYS A 316 -35.40 14.92 19.83
N PRO A 317 -36.49 14.23 20.21
CA PRO A 317 -37.75 14.89 20.50
C PRO A 317 -37.54 15.97 21.56
N LEU A 318 -38.10 17.16 21.32
CA LEU A 318 -37.90 18.33 22.15
C LEU A 318 -38.59 18.14 23.51
N ASN A 319 -37.81 17.71 24.50
CA ASN A 319 -38.25 17.73 25.90
C ASN A 319 -38.27 19.20 26.36
N PRO A 320 -39.39 19.73 26.85
CA PRO A 320 -39.65 21.18 26.87
C PRO A 320 -39.10 21.91 28.13
N GLU A 321 -37.88 21.60 28.56
CA GLU A 321 -37.27 22.19 29.77
C GLU A 321 -35.95 22.93 29.47
N GLY A 322 -35.73 24.04 30.18
CA GLY A 322 -34.81 25.11 29.77
C GLY A 322 -33.35 24.98 30.23
N PRO A 323 -32.45 25.86 29.75
CA PRO A 323 -31.02 25.75 29.99
C PRO A 323 -30.53 26.53 31.22
N GLU A 324 -29.93 25.83 32.19
CA GLU A 324 -29.04 26.47 33.17
C GLU A 324 -27.68 26.82 32.54
N ARG A 325 -27.05 27.89 33.04
CA ARG A 325 -25.76 28.41 32.56
C ARG A 325 -24.61 27.92 33.44
N ARG A 326 -23.46 27.56 32.83
CA ARG A 326 -22.15 27.63 33.50
C ARG A 326 -21.11 28.34 32.64
N SER A 327 -20.06 28.81 33.31
CA SER A 327 -19.18 29.92 32.90
C SER A 327 -17.92 29.48 32.13
N ARG A 328 -17.21 30.48 31.59
CA ARG A 328 -15.91 30.34 30.92
C ARG A 328 -14.77 30.19 31.94
N GLU A 329 -13.78 29.37 31.60
CA GLU A 329 -12.32 29.61 31.73
C GLU A 329 -11.56 28.42 31.10
N GLY A 330 -10.34 28.54 30.57
CA GLY A 330 -9.48 29.71 30.36
C GLY A 330 -8.62 29.55 29.09
N ARG A 331 -7.68 30.48 28.84
CA ARG A 331 -6.73 30.42 27.71
C ARG A 331 -5.39 29.80 28.13
N SER A 332 -4.72 29.11 27.21
CA SER A 332 -3.25 29.11 27.12
C SER A 332 -2.82 29.24 25.65
N SER A 333 -1.62 29.77 25.44
CA SER A 333 -1.05 30.13 24.13
C SER A 333 -0.13 29.04 23.57
N LEU A 334 0.10 29.06 22.25
CA LEU A 334 1.44 28.83 21.66
C LEU A 334 1.50 29.40 20.23
N SER A 335 2.70 29.47 19.65
CA SER A 335 3.09 30.40 18.59
C SER A 335 3.34 29.76 17.20
N GLU A 336 3.35 30.63 16.16
CA GLU A 336 4.30 30.74 15.02
C GLU A 336 5.14 29.52 14.56
N LEU A 337 5.43 29.22 13.27
CA LEU A 337 5.30 29.93 11.96
C LEU A 337 5.23 28.84 10.79
N PRO A 338 5.41 29.05 9.45
CA PRO A 338 4.65 28.29 8.40
C PRO A 338 5.47 27.52 7.31
N MET A 339 4.81 27.16 6.19
CA MET A 339 5.33 26.72 4.84
C MET A 339 5.28 25.16 4.52
N PRO A 340 5.43 24.63 3.26
CA PRO A 340 4.28 23.98 2.57
C PRO A 340 4.48 22.68 1.68
N ASP A 341 3.36 21.98 1.38
CA ASP A 341 2.88 21.28 0.13
C ASP A 341 3.55 20.07 -0.64
N ILE A 342 2.66 19.17 -1.17
CA ILE A 342 2.67 18.26 -2.40
C ILE A 342 3.18 16.74 -2.40
N MET A 343 2.22 15.76 -2.43
CA MET A 343 1.99 14.43 -3.18
C MET A 343 3.00 13.21 -3.23
N GLY A 344 2.69 11.91 -3.61
CA GLY A 344 1.44 11.07 -3.82
C GLY A 344 1.58 9.47 -4.00
N MET A 345 0.91 8.49 -3.28
CA MET A 345 0.78 6.99 -3.59
C MET A 345 -0.40 6.05 -3.04
N MET A 346 -0.27 4.90 -2.30
CA MET A 346 -1.17 3.66 -2.43
C MET A 346 -1.25 2.56 -1.26
N LEU A 347 -2.05 1.45 -1.39
CA LEU A 347 -2.37 0.42 -0.32
C LEU A 347 -2.33 -1.09 -0.74
N VAL A 348 -2.10 -2.07 0.17
CA VAL A 348 -2.03 -3.55 -0.05
C VAL A 348 -2.87 -4.36 0.97
N VAL A 349 -3.41 -5.52 0.56
CA VAL A 349 -4.15 -6.50 1.38
C VAL A 349 -3.65 -7.93 1.13
N GLU A 350 -3.51 -8.74 2.18
CA GLU A 350 -3.08 -10.14 2.14
C GLU A 350 -4.21 -11.07 2.62
N ARG A 351 -3.96 -12.38 2.75
CA ARG A 351 -4.95 -13.36 3.23
C ARG A 351 -4.51 -13.92 4.56
N VAL A 352 -5.32 -13.76 5.62
CA VAL A 352 -5.07 -14.41 6.90
C VAL A 352 -5.13 -15.93 6.70
N ARG A 353 -4.10 -16.65 7.16
CA ARG A 353 -4.09 -18.10 7.26
C ARG A 353 -4.03 -18.50 8.73
N THR A 354 -5.14 -18.95 9.28
CA THR A 354 -5.23 -19.55 10.62
C THR A 354 -4.47 -20.88 10.65
N LEU A 355 -3.21 -20.83 11.12
CA LEU A 355 -2.38 -22.01 11.33
C LEU A 355 -2.79 -22.75 12.61
N THR A 356 -3.90 -23.49 12.55
CA THR A 356 -4.44 -24.29 13.66
C THR A 356 -3.61 -25.56 13.90
N ALA A 357 -2.41 -25.39 14.48
CA ALA A 357 -1.45 -26.47 14.74
C ALA A 357 -1.84 -27.33 15.97
N TYR A 358 -2.78 -28.26 15.78
CA TYR A 358 -3.08 -29.29 16.79
C TYR A 358 -1.95 -30.33 16.90
N SER A 359 -1.02 -30.10 17.83
CA SER A 359 -0.02 -31.10 18.22
C SER A 359 -0.61 -32.10 19.24
N CYS A 360 -1.19 -33.19 18.74
CA CYS A 360 -1.68 -34.26 19.61
C CYS A 360 -0.51 -35.12 20.13
N PHE A 361 -0.28 -35.09 21.44
CA PHE A 361 0.66 -36.00 22.10
C PHE A 361 0.17 -37.45 21.99
N HIS A 362 1.07 -38.37 21.68
CA HIS A 362 0.96 -39.76 22.14
C HIS A 362 2.33 -40.27 22.61
N SER A 363 2.34 -40.96 23.75
CA SER A 363 3.55 -41.41 24.42
C SER A 363 3.47 -42.91 24.70
N THR A 364 4.44 -43.66 24.19
CA THR A 364 4.67 -45.06 24.57
C THR A 364 6.16 -45.31 24.78
N ARG A 365 6.54 -45.51 26.05
CA ARG A 365 7.64 -46.43 26.40
C ARG A 365 7.15 -47.86 26.07
N THR A 366 7.96 -48.90 25.86
CA THR A 366 9.29 -49.23 26.40
C THR A 366 9.96 -50.24 25.45
N SER A 367 11.28 -50.43 25.44
CA SER A 367 11.95 -51.53 26.19
C SER A 367 13.45 -51.62 25.78
N LEU A 368 14.25 -52.43 26.47
CA LEU A 368 15.71 -52.50 26.30
C LEU A 368 16.15 -53.60 25.30
N GLY A 369 17.25 -53.34 24.60
CA GLY A 369 18.06 -54.35 23.89
C GLY A 369 19.56 -54.01 23.99
N ARG A 370 20.40 -55.00 24.31
CA ARG A 370 21.87 -54.85 24.41
C ARG A 370 22.56 -55.54 23.23
N GLY A 371 23.73 -55.04 22.82
CA GLY A 371 24.75 -55.87 22.15
C GLY A 371 25.52 -55.17 21.02
N GLY A 372 26.74 -55.64 20.75
CA GLY A 372 27.49 -55.31 19.53
C GLY A 372 28.60 -54.25 19.67
N CYS A 373 29.72 -54.61 20.33
CA CYS A 373 30.97 -53.86 20.19
C CYS A 373 31.99 -54.71 19.41
N THR A 374 32.43 -54.21 18.24
CA THR A 374 33.59 -54.74 17.50
C THR A 374 34.33 -53.59 16.82
N THR A 375 35.62 -53.44 17.13
CA THR A 375 36.56 -52.51 16.50
C THR A 375 37.36 -53.19 15.40
N PHE A 376 37.75 -52.48 14.34
CA PHE A 376 39.06 -52.52 13.64
C PHE A 376 38.97 -51.54 12.45
N SER A 377 39.60 -50.36 12.49
CA SER A 377 40.97 -50.10 12.00
C SER A 377 41.23 -50.45 10.51
N SER A 378 41.30 -49.42 9.66
CA SER A 378 42.56 -49.04 8.99
C SER A 378 42.45 -47.66 8.32
N GLY A 379 43.59 -47.06 7.96
CA GLY A 379 43.78 -45.63 7.72
C GLY A 379 43.87 -45.17 6.24
N PRO A 380 44.60 -44.07 5.96
CA PRO A 380 44.09 -43.05 5.04
C PRO A 380 44.79 -42.96 3.67
N LYS A 381 44.13 -42.28 2.72
CA LYS A 381 44.74 -41.64 1.54
C LYS A 381 44.18 -40.24 1.34
N ALA A 382 44.94 -39.38 0.66
CA ALA A 382 44.67 -37.94 0.53
C ALA A 382 45.10 -37.39 -0.85
N PHE A 383 44.95 -36.07 -1.00
CA PHE A 383 45.57 -35.19 -2.00
C PHE A 383 44.91 -34.97 -3.37
N LYS A 384 45.08 -33.72 -3.84
CA LYS A 384 44.73 -33.10 -5.14
C LYS A 384 43.22 -32.89 -5.37
N LEU A 385 42.70 -31.68 -5.60
CA LEU A 385 43.20 -30.39 -6.16
C LEU A 385 43.56 -30.43 -7.65
N LEU A 386 42.71 -29.80 -8.47
CA LEU A 386 43.13 -28.99 -9.62
C LEU A 386 42.14 -27.82 -9.82
N MET A 387 42.53 -26.86 -10.66
CA MET A 387 41.82 -25.59 -10.90
C MET A 387 41.97 -25.21 -12.38
N LYS A 388 41.07 -24.35 -12.92
CA LYS A 388 40.93 -24.00 -14.35
C LYS A 388 40.31 -25.15 -15.17
N ILE A 389 39.61 -24.89 -16.27
CA ILE A 389 39.42 -23.63 -17.02
C ILE A 389 38.30 -22.78 -16.43
#